data_AF-A0A239INI3-F1
#
_entry.id   AF-A0A239INI3-F1
#
_cell.length_a   1.000
_cell.length_b   1.000
_cell.length_c   1.000
_cell.angle_alpha   90.00
_cell.angle_beta   90.00
_cell.angle_gamma   90.00
#
_symmetry.space_group_name_H-M   'P 1'
#
loop_
_entity.id
_entity.type
_entity.pdbx_description
1 polymer ?
#
loop_
_entity_poly.entity_id
_entity_poly.type
_entity_poly.pdbx_seq_one_letter_code
_entity_poly.pdbx_strand_id
1 'polypeptide(L)'
;MFMPDRASACALLAFRAAHGRHWKAKLLSLWSTGRDVDEADGAYLRHLRNQAGPSWLRQLTPRRWRAIERLAAPGDPVLAAVFLDRAREFHRGAQIGAPIALAPALHLLAISCELGLKAHLLGHGWTDDALARDIRHDLVRALDEARQLGLPAPGRPLADFIKSLGPAYAVHRIDALVAGGYACDIGAVLCETGQLLDAVAACLRPATPGAATLRTSSSPSA
;
A
#
# COMPACT_ATOMS: atom_id res chain seq x y z
N MET A 1 -7.16 9.96 -1.35
CA MET A 1 -6.23 11.07 -1.06
C MET A 1 -4.85 10.63 -1.51
N PHE A 2 -4.09 11.51 -2.18
CA PHE A 2 -2.85 11.15 -2.86
C PHE A 2 -1.71 10.75 -1.89
N MET A 3 -0.98 9.70 -2.25
CA MET A 3 0.27 9.26 -1.64
C MET A 3 1.37 9.32 -2.72
N PRO A 4 2.55 9.91 -2.46
CA PRO A 4 3.64 9.94 -3.43
C PRO A 4 4.13 8.53 -3.79
N ASP A 5 4.83 8.40 -4.92
CA ASP A 5 5.66 7.23 -5.18
C ASP A 5 6.94 7.26 -4.31
N ARG A 6 7.69 6.15 -4.33
CA ARG A 6 8.92 5.98 -3.54
C ARG A 6 9.99 7.03 -3.87
N ALA A 7 10.18 7.38 -5.14
CA ALA A 7 11.22 8.34 -5.52
C ALA A 7 10.88 9.75 -5.02
N SER A 8 9.63 10.15 -5.16
CA SER A 8 9.07 11.41 -4.62
C SER A 8 9.12 11.44 -3.10
N ALA A 9 8.89 10.31 -2.43
CA ALA A 9 9.07 10.19 -0.97
C ALA A 9 10.54 10.39 -0.56
N CYS A 10 11.49 9.71 -1.20
CA CYS A 10 12.92 9.89 -0.96
C CYS A 10 13.37 11.34 -1.14
N ALA A 11 12.97 11.97 -2.25
CA ALA A 11 13.27 13.38 -2.54
C ALA A 11 12.72 14.31 -1.44
N LEU A 12 11.49 14.07 -0.96
CA LEU A 12 10.89 14.86 0.10
C LEU A 12 11.61 14.71 1.44
N LEU A 13 12.08 13.50 1.77
CA LEU A 13 12.88 13.24 2.97
C LEU A 13 14.25 13.92 2.89
N ALA A 14 14.94 13.80 1.75
CA ALA A 14 16.23 14.44 1.50
C ALA A 14 16.11 15.97 1.61
N PHE A 15 15.07 16.54 0.99
CA PHE A 15 14.78 17.97 1.08
C PHE A 15 14.54 18.42 2.52
N ARG A 16 13.75 17.67 3.30
CA ARG A 16 13.55 17.98 4.72
C ARG A 16 14.86 17.93 5.51
N ALA A 17 15.70 16.93 5.26
CA ALA A 17 16.99 16.79 5.94
C ALA A 17 17.91 17.99 5.65
N ALA A 18 17.95 18.46 4.39
CA ALA A 18 18.76 19.60 3.98
C ALA A 18 18.28 20.95 4.56
N HIS A 19 16.96 21.15 4.72
CA HIS A 19 16.39 22.45 5.09
C HIS A 19 15.83 22.55 6.52
N GLY A 20 15.88 21.46 7.29
CA GLY A 20 15.52 21.44 8.70
C GLY A 20 14.08 21.88 8.97
N ARG A 21 13.84 22.59 10.08
CA ARG A 21 12.47 22.90 10.57
C ARG A 21 11.62 23.74 9.61
N HIS A 22 12.24 24.52 8.73
CA HIS A 22 11.55 25.42 7.80
C HIS A 22 11.31 24.80 6.41
N TRP A 23 11.63 23.51 6.24
CA TRP A 23 11.55 22.83 4.95
C TRP A 23 10.18 23.00 4.25
N LYS A 24 9.05 22.89 4.98
CA LYS A 24 7.73 23.05 4.37
C LYS A 24 7.54 24.45 3.77
N ALA A 25 7.92 25.49 4.51
CA ALA A 25 7.79 26.88 4.05
C ALA A 25 8.69 27.15 2.84
N LYS A 26 9.94 26.64 2.87
CA LYS A 26 10.87 26.72 1.75
C LYS A 26 10.31 26.01 0.51
N LEU A 27 9.84 24.77 0.64
CA LEU A 27 9.29 23.99 -0.48
C LEU A 27 8.05 24.66 -1.09
N LEU A 28 7.15 25.18 -0.27
CA LEU A 28 5.99 25.95 -0.73
C LEU A 28 6.41 27.20 -1.52
N SER A 29 7.44 27.91 -1.07
CA SER A 29 7.99 29.06 -1.79
C SER A 29 8.59 28.64 -3.14
N LEU A 30 9.40 27.58 -3.16
CA LEU A 30 9.98 27.05 -4.40
C LEU A 30 8.91 26.63 -5.40
N TRP A 31 7.86 25.93 -4.95
CA TRP A 31 6.73 25.54 -5.77
C TRP A 31 5.99 26.72 -6.38
N SER A 32 5.83 27.82 -5.62
CA SER A 32 5.15 29.03 -6.12
C SER A 32 5.97 29.79 -7.17
N THR A 33 7.30 29.68 -7.12
CA THR A 33 8.21 30.33 -8.08
C THR A 33 8.69 29.40 -9.20
N GLY A 34 8.34 28.11 -9.15
CA GLY A 34 8.86 27.09 -10.07
C GLY A 34 10.35 26.76 -9.91
N ARG A 35 10.98 27.19 -8.81
CA ARG A 35 12.42 27.00 -8.53
C ARG A 35 12.73 25.66 -7.86
N ASP A 36 11.70 24.82 -7.66
CA ASP A 36 11.88 23.46 -7.20
C ASP A 36 12.75 22.63 -8.15
N VAL A 37 12.86 23.01 -9.42
CA VAL A 37 13.74 22.35 -10.41
C VAL A 37 15.23 22.52 -10.13
N ASP A 38 15.62 23.55 -9.38
CA ASP A 38 17.03 23.86 -9.07
C ASP A 38 17.58 23.01 -7.91
N GLU A 39 16.70 22.29 -7.20
CA GLU A 39 17.07 21.39 -6.11
C GLU A 39 17.59 20.04 -6.65
N ALA A 40 18.42 19.35 -5.86
CA ALA A 40 19.08 18.11 -6.27
C ALA A 40 18.11 17.02 -6.80
N ASP A 41 16.90 16.93 -6.23
CA ASP A 41 15.83 16.02 -6.65
C ASP A 41 14.62 16.77 -7.25
N GLY A 42 14.87 17.92 -7.88
CA GLY A 42 13.85 18.85 -8.33
C GLY A 42 12.81 18.26 -9.27
N ALA A 43 13.18 17.27 -10.08
CA ALA A 43 12.24 16.55 -10.93
C ALA A 43 11.14 15.83 -10.13
N TYR A 44 11.51 15.16 -9.04
CA TYR A 44 10.58 14.43 -8.17
C TYR A 44 9.77 15.37 -7.28
N LEU A 45 10.37 16.46 -6.79
CA LEU A 45 9.65 17.51 -6.05
C LEU A 45 8.61 18.21 -6.93
N ARG A 46 8.93 18.43 -8.21
CA ARG A 46 8.00 18.97 -9.21
C ARG A 46 6.89 17.98 -9.55
N HIS A 47 7.22 16.70 -9.68
CA HIS A 47 6.23 15.64 -9.86
C HIS A 47 5.22 15.63 -8.70
N LEU A 48 5.72 15.63 -7.46
CA LEU A 48 4.90 15.72 -6.26
C LEU A 48 4.02 16.97 -6.25
N ARG A 49 4.56 18.14 -6.61
CA ARG A 49 3.79 19.38 -6.75
C ARG A 49 2.64 19.23 -7.75
N ASN A 50 2.92 18.66 -8.92
CA ASN A 50 1.94 18.53 -9.99
C ASN A 50 0.80 17.56 -9.63
N GLN A 51 1.09 16.51 -8.86
CA GLN A 51 0.10 15.52 -8.44
C GLN A 51 -0.70 15.95 -7.20
N ALA A 52 -0.05 16.53 -6.20
CA ALA A 52 -0.63 16.76 -4.87
C ALA A 52 -0.92 18.24 -4.57
N GLY A 53 -0.07 19.13 -5.09
CA GLY A 53 -0.18 20.58 -4.92
C GLY A 53 0.15 21.10 -3.50
N PRO A 54 0.17 22.44 -3.33
CA PRO A 54 0.52 23.10 -2.07
C PRO A 54 -0.41 22.77 -0.89
N SER A 55 -1.70 22.53 -1.15
CA SER A 55 -2.69 22.21 -0.11
C SER A 55 -2.39 20.87 0.57
N TRP A 56 -1.94 19.87 -0.20
CA TRP A 56 -1.54 18.57 0.34
C TRP A 56 -0.39 18.70 1.35
N LEU A 57 0.64 19.49 1.01
CA LEU A 57 1.80 19.68 1.89
C LEU A 57 1.43 20.37 3.21
N ARG A 58 0.48 21.31 3.17
CA ARG A 58 -0.06 21.99 4.36
C ARG A 58 -0.84 21.03 5.26
N GLN A 59 -1.57 20.08 4.67
CA GLN A 59 -2.39 19.10 5.38
C GLN A 59 -1.64 17.83 5.80
N LEU A 60 -0.31 17.82 5.65
CA LEU A 60 0.49 16.64 5.95
C LEU A 60 0.56 16.38 7.46
N THR A 61 -0.17 15.35 7.89
CA THR A 61 -0.26 14.92 9.30
C THR A 61 0.97 14.09 9.72
N PRO A 62 1.25 13.97 11.04
CA PRO A 62 2.33 13.10 11.52
C PRO A 62 2.18 11.64 11.07
N ARG A 63 0.93 11.14 11.02
CA ARG A 63 0.64 9.79 10.55
C ARG A 63 1.05 9.59 9.10
N ARG A 64 0.70 10.52 8.21
CA ARG A 64 1.10 10.46 6.80
C ARG A 64 2.59 10.64 6.60
N TRP A 65 3.20 11.49 7.41
CA TRP A 65 4.64 11.64 7.39
C TRP A 65 5.35 10.32 7.67
N ARG A 66 4.90 9.56 8.68
CA ARG A 66 5.43 8.20 8.95
C ARG A 66 5.22 7.25 7.78
N ALA A 67 4.09 7.34 7.08
CA ALA A 67 3.86 6.52 5.88
C ALA A 67 4.84 6.90 4.75
N ILE A 68 5.19 8.17 4.59
CA ILE A 68 6.21 8.63 3.62
C ILE A 68 7.59 8.10 4.02
N GLU A 69 7.93 8.14 5.30
CA GLU A 69 9.17 7.54 5.83
C GLU A 69 9.25 6.05 5.52
N ARG A 70 8.14 5.31 5.73
CA ARG A 70 8.04 3.88 5.40
C ARG A 70 8.20 3.64 3.90
N LEU A 71 7.50 4.39 3.07
CA LEU A 71 7.56 4.24 1.62
C LEU A 71 8.99 4.44 1.07
N ALA A 72 9.77 5.35 1.65
CA ALA A 72 11.15 5.58 1.27
C ALA A 72 12.11 4.48 1.78
N ALA A 73 11.80 3.89 2.95
CA ALA A 73 12.61 2.83 3.54
C ALA A 73 12.71 1.62 2.58
N PRO A 74 13.84 0.88 2.62
CA PRO A 74 13.95 -0.35 1.85
C PRO A 74 12.91 -1.36 2.37
N GLY A 75 12.06 -1.84 1.47
CA GLY A 75 11.19 -3.00 1.73
C GLY A 75 11.92 -4.32 1.53
N ASP A 76 11.20 -5.41 1.74
CA ASP A 76 11.63 -6.77 1.39
C ASP A 76 10.75 -7.31 0.24
N PRO A 77 11.12 -7.03 -1.02
CA PRO A 77 10.31 -7.45 -2.17
C PRO A 77 10.30 -8.96 -2.37
N VAL A 78 11.34 -9.68 -1.90
CA VAL A 78 11.43 -11.13 -2.02
C VAL A 78 10.45 -11.78 -1.06
N LEU A 79 10.49 -11.38 0.21
CA LEU A 79 9.54 -11.89 1.20
C LEU A 79 8.11 -11.45 0.89
N ALA A 80 7.92 -10.22 0.39
CA ALA A 80 6.63 -9.75 -0.10
C ALA A 80 6.05 -10.65 -1.19
N ALA A 81 6.86 -11.06 -2.17
CA ALA A 81 6.43 -11.97 -3.23
C ALA A 81 6.02 -13.34 -2.67
N VAL A 82 6.80 -13.89 -1.74
CA VAL A 82 6.46 -15.16 -1.06
C VAL A 82 5.11 -15.05 -0.35
N PHE A 83 4.88 -13.97 0.39
CA PHE A 83 3.61 -13.75 1.11
C PHE A 83 2.44 -13.62 0.14
N LEU A 84 2.62 -12.91 -0.98
CA LEU A 84 1.58 -12.77 -2.00
C LEU A 84 1.23 -14.10 -2.66
N ASP A 85 2.22 -14.93 -2.98
CA ASP A 85 1.98 -16.25 -3.56
C ASP A 85 1.21 -17.16 -2.58
N ARG A 86 1.60 -17.17 -1.31
CA ARG A 86 0.85 -17.87 -0.25
C ARG A 86 -0.56 -17.33 -0.10
N ALA A 87 -0.75 -16.00 -0.13
CA ALA A 87 -2.06 -15.39 -0.05
C ALA A 87 -2.99 -15.89 -1.17
N ARG A 88 -2.46 -16.07 -2.39
CA ARG A 88 -3.19 -16.62 -3.55
C ARG A 88 -3.54 -18.09 -3.38
N GLU A 89 -2.64 -18.90 -2.82
CA GLU A 89 -2.93 -20.31 -2.49
C GLU A 89 -4.09 -20.43 -1.50
N PHE A 90 -4.06 -19.65 -0.42
CA PHE A 90 -5.14 -19.60 0.57
C PHE A 90 -6.45 -19.08 -0.03
N HIS A 91 -6.38 -18.07 -0.90
CA HIS A 91 -7.53 -17.56 -1.62
C HIS A 91 -8.21 -18.66 -2.45
N ARG A 92 -7.40 -19.41 -3.23
CA ARG A 92 -7.89 -20.54 -4.03
C ARG A 92 -8.48 -21.65 -3.18
N GLY A 93 -7.84 -21.96 -2.05
CA GLY A 93 -8.36 -22.91 -1.08
C GLY A 93 -9.74 -22.50 -0.55
N ALA A 94 -9.92 -21.21 -0.24
CA ALA A 94 -11.21 -20.67 0.19
C ALA A 94 -12.27 -20.75 -0.92
N GLN A 95 -11.92 -20.46 -2.18
CA GLN A 95 -12.83 -20.59 -3.31
C GLN A 95 -13.36 -22.03 -3.48
N ILE A 96 -12.47 -23.02 -3.32
CA ILE A 96 -12.81 -24.45 -3.42
C ILE A 96 -13.64 -24.89 -2.20
N GLY A 97 -13.30 -24.40 -1.01
CA GLY A 97 -13.92 -24.81 0.25
C GLY A 97 -15.26 -24.13 0.56
N ALA A 98 -15.52 -22.94 0.02
CA ALA A 98 -16.72 -22.15 0.32
C ALA A 98 -18.06 -22.90 0.08
N PRO A 99 -18.22 -23.71 -0.99
CA PRO A 99 -19.43 -24.51 -1.18
C PRO A 99 -19.60 -25.67 -0.18
N ILE A 100 -18.54 -26.05 0.52
CA ILE A 100 -18.49 -27.24 1.40
C ILE A 100 -18.73 -26.83 2.85
N ALA A 101 -17.96 -25.87 3.35
CA ALA A 101 -18.02 -25.44 4.74
C ALA A 101 -17.62 -23.97 4.89
N LEU A 102 -18.54 -23.17 5.43
CA LEU A 102 -18.38 -21.72 5.54
C LEU A 102 -17.24 -21.32 6.48
N ALA A 103 -17.22 -21.81 7.72
CA ALA A 103 -16.20 -21.44 8.71
C ALA A 103 -14.75 -21.69 8.23
N PRO A 104 -14.40 -22.90 7.72
CA PRO A 104 -13.09 -23.14 7.13
C PRO A 104 -12.77 -22.20 5.95
N ALA A 105 -13.73 -21.93 5.06
CA ALA A 105 -13.51 -21.00 3.95
C ALA A 105 -13.24 -19.56 4.43
N LEU A 106 -13.94 -19.09 5.45
CA LEU A 106 -13.70 -17.78 6.07
C LEU A 106 -12.33 -17.70 6.76
N HIS A 107 -11.87 -18.79 7.38
CA HIS A 107 -10.50 -18.89 7.90
C HIS A 107 -9.45 -18.73 6.80
N LEU A 108 -9.59 -19.46 5.70
CA LEU A 108 -8.67 -19.38 4.57
C LEU A 108 -8.68 -17.98 3.94
N LEU A 109 -9.85 -17.34 3.83
CA LEU A 109 -9.99 -15.95 3.38
C LEU A 109 -9.29 -14.95 4.31
N ALA A 110 -9.42 -15.12 5.62
CA ALA A 110 -8.75 -14.25 6.60
C ALA A 110 -7.23 -14.36 6.48
N ILE A 111 -6.69 -15.58 6.36
CA ILE A 111 -5.26 -15.82 6.13
C ILE A 111 -4.81 -15.18 4.80
N SER A 112 -5.60 -15.36 3.73
CA SER A 112 -5.32 -14.75 2.43
C SER A 112 -5.24 -13.22 2.52
N CYS A 113 -6.20 -12.58 3.19
CA CYS A 113 -6.17 -11.14 3.41
C CYS A 113 -4.97 -10.71 4.26
N GLU A 114 -4.66 -11.44 5.34
CA GLU A 114 -3.50 -11.15 6.20
C GLU A 114 -2.20 -11.16 5.39
N LEU A 115 -1.94 -12.24 4.66
CA LEU A 115 -0.71 -12.41 3.90
C LEU A 115 -0.62 -11.41 2.74
N GLY A 116 -1.73 -11.15 2.04
CA GLY A 116 -1.76 -10.15 0.96
C GLY A 116 -1.48 -8.73 1.46
N LEU A 117 -2.08 -8.34 2.59
CA LEU A 117 -1.82 -7.04 3.20
C LEU A 117 -0.39 -6.94 3.72
N LYS A 118 0.12 -7.99 4.37
CA LYS A 118 1.53 -8.05 4.83
C LYS A 118 2.51 -8.00 3.67
N ALA A 119 2.22 -8.65 2.54
CA ALA A 119 3.03 -8.55 1.33
C ALA A 119 3.15 -7.09 0.86
N HIS A 120 2.02 -6.36 0.82
CA HIS A 120 2.06 -4.94 0.48
C HIS A 120 2.93 -4.15 1.45
N LEU A 121 2.75 -4.34 2.76
CA LEU A 121 3.54 -3.64 3.79
C LEU A 121 5.05 -3.95 3.66
N LEU A 122 5.43 -5.22 3.47
CA LEU A 122 6.83 -5.64 3.27
C LEU A 122 7.46 -4.94 2.06
N GLY A 123 6.73 -4.84 0.95
CA GLY A 123 7.20 -4.11 -0.23
C GLY A 123 7.39 -2.61 -0.03
N HIS A 124 6.82 -2.04 1.04
CA HIS A 124 6.76 -0.60 1.31
C HIS A 124 7.38 -0.24 2.67
N GLY A 125 8.51 -0.88 3.00
CA GLY A 125 9.38 -0.50 4.12
C GLY A 125 8.96 -1.02 5.50
N TRP A 126 8.08 -2.02 5.55
CA TRP A 126 7.90 -2.83 6.75
C TRP A 126 8.88 -4.01 6.77
N THR A 127 9.32 -4.38 7.97
CA THR A 127 10.11 -5.58 8.21
C THR A 127 9.22 -6.68 8.77
N ASP A 128 9.63 -7.94 8.64
CA ASP A 128 8.90 -9.08 9.19
C ASP A 128 8.73 -8.95 10.71
N ASP A 129 9.78 -8.56 11.45
CA ASP A 129 9.71 -8.29 12.89
C ASP A 129 8.67 -7.23 13.25
N ALA A 130 8.55 -6.16 12.45
CA ALA A 130 7.56 -5.12 12.69
C ALA A 130 6.14 -5.63 12.43
N LEU A 131 5.94 -6.47 11.41
CA LEU A 131 4.65 -7.11 11.16
C LEU A 131 4.27 -8.08 12.27
N ALA A 132 5.22 -8.90 12.73
CA ALA A 132 5.03 -9.87 13.80
C ALA A 132 4.73 -9.20 15.15
N ARG A 133 5.29 -8.01 15.41
CA ARG A 133 5.03 -7.27 16.65
C ARG A 133 3.76 -6.43 16.57
N ASP A 134 3.61 -5.64 15.50
CA ASP A 134 2.63 -4.54 15.46
C ASP A 134 1.33 -4.93 14.75
N ILE A 135 1.36 -5.83 13.76
CA ILE A 135 0.19 -6.23 12.97
C ILE A 135 -0.39 -7.57 13.42
N ARG A 136 0.46 -8.62 13.54
CA ARG A 136 0.02 -9.99 13.86
C ARG A 136 -1.15 -10.43 12.97
N HIS A 137 -2.29 -10.77 13.58
CA HIS A 137 -3.52 -11.22 12.92
C HIS A 137 -4.58 -10.11 12.81
N ASP A 138 -4.23 -8.84 13.09
CA ASP A 138 -5.16 -7.71 13.04
C ASP A 138 -5.35 -7.22 11.60
N LEU A 139 -6.36 -7.77 10.93
CA LEU A 139 -6.72 -7.41 9.55
C LEU A 139 -7.14 -5.95 9.39
N VAL A 140 -7.82 -5.39 10.41
CA VAL A 140 -8.30 -4.00 10.36
C VAL A 140 -7.11 -3.06 10.35
N ARG A 141 -6.14 -3.30 11.24
CA ARG A 141 -4.91 -2.52 11.30
C ARG A 141 -4.06 -2.73 10.06
N ALA A 142 -3.91 -3.96 9.57
CA ALA A 142 -3.15 -4.26 8.36
C ALA A 142 -3.70 -3.49 7.15
N LEU A 143 -5.03 -3.47 6.97
CA LEU A 143 -5.67 -2.74 5.88
C LEU A 143 -5.49 -1.23 6.03
N ASP A 144 -5.66 -0.69 7.23
CA ASP A 144 -5.51 0.75 7.46
C ASP A 144 -4.07 1.22 7.16
N GLU A 145 -3.05 0.49 7.61
CA GLU A 145 -1.65 0.79 7.30
C GLU A 145 -1.35 0.67 5.80
N ALA A 146 -1.85 -0.39 5.14
CA ALA A 146 -1.66 -0.56 3.70
C ALA A 146 -2.31 0.59 2.90
N ARG A 147 -3.48 1.07 3.35
CA ARG A 147 -4.14 2.24 2.76
C ARG A 147 -3.36 3.54 2.97
N GLN A 148 -2.68 3.70 4.11
CA GLN A 148 -1.78 4.85 4.29
C GLN A 148 -0.61 4.84 3.31
N LEU A 149 -0.22 3.66 2.82
CA LEU A 149 0.85 3.46 1.84
C LEU A 149 0.35 3.49 0.38
N GLY A 150 -0.93 3.80 0.17
CA GLY A 150 -1.49 4.00 -1.17
C GLY A 150 -2.22 2.80 -1.75
N LEU A 151 -2.39 1.70 -1.00
CA LEU A 151 -3.26 0.62 -1.44
C LEU A 151 -4.71 1.13 -1.61
N PRO A 152 -5.37 0.86 -2.75
CA PRO A 152 -6.76 1.26 -2.95
C PRO A 152 -7.68 0.70 -1.86
N ALA A 153 -8.73 1.46 -1.53
CA ALA A 153 -9.75 0.94 -0.62
C ALA A 153 -10.47 -0.24 -1.29
N PRO A 154 -10.68 -1.36 -0.59
CA PRO A 154 -11.48 -2.45 -1.12
C PRO A 154 -12.95 -2.02 -1.24
N GLY A 155 -13.73 -2.82 -1.97
CA GLY A 155 -15.17 -2.68 -2.00
C GLY A 155 -15.80 -2.89 -0.62
N ARG A 156 -17.08 -2.56 -0.53
CA ARG A 156 -17.84 -2.65 0.72
C ARG A 156 -17.91 -4.08 1.29
N PRO A 157 -18.21 -5.13 0.49
CA PRO A 157 -18.18 -6.53 0.96
C PRO A 157 -16.90 -6.90 1.72
N LEU A 158 -15.73 -6.65 1.15
CA LEU A 158 -14.47 -7.00 1.79
C LEU A 158 -14.15 -6.08 2.98
N ALA A 159 -14.50 -4.79 2.90
CA ALA A 159 -14.34 -3.88 4.02
C ALA A 159 -15.19 -4.30 5.23
N ASP A 160 -16.45 -4.65 5.00
CA ASP A 160 -17.38 -5.10 6.04
C ASP A 160 -16.94 -6.47 6.60
N PHE A 161 -16.44 -7.38 5.75
CA PHE A 161 -15.82 -8.65 6.17
C PHE A 161 -14.62 -8.42 7.09
N ILE A 162 -13.64 -7.62 6.69
CA ILE A 162 -12.44 -7.32 7.50
C ILE A 162 -12.83 -6.72 8.85
N LYS A 163 -13.80 -5.80 8.85
CA LYS A 163 -14.28 -5.13 10.06
C LYS A 163 -15.02 -6.08 11.01
N SER A 164 -15.83 -6.99 10.48
CA SER A 164 -16.74 -7.81 11.28
C SER A 164 -16.10 -9.14 11.71
N LEU A 165 -15.33 -9.78 10.82
CA LEU A 165 -14.67 -11.06 11.08
C LEU A 165 -13.25 -10.91 11.62
N GLY A 166 -12.53 -9.84 11.25
CA GLY A 166 -11.16 -9.57 11.67
C GLY A 166 -10.90 -9.69 13.18
N PRO A 167 -11.76 -9.12 14.05
CA PRO A 167 -11.61 -9.25 15.50
C PRO A 167 -11.69 -10.71 16.00
N ALA A 168 -12.58 -11.52 15.41
CA ALA A 168 -12.69 -12.94 15.76
C ALA A 168 -11.51 -13.76 15.23
N TYR A 169 -11.02 -13.42 14.03
CA TYR A 169 -9.82 -14.02 13.46
C TYR A 169 -8.59 -13.79 14.35
N ALA A 170 -8.41 -12.56 14.85
CA ALA A 170 -7.26 -12.18 15.67
C ALA A 170 -7.14 -12.97 16.98
N VAL A 171 -8.24 -13.58 17.45
CA VAL A 171 -8.29 -14.43 18.64
C VAL A 171 -8.64 -15.89 18.33
N HIS A 172 -8.57 -16.30 17.06
CA HIS A 172 -8.86 -17.66 16.58
C HIS A 172 -10.28 -18.16 16.94
N ARG A 173 -11.30 -17.30 16.81
CA ARG A 173 -12.71 -17.59 17.15
C ARG A 173 -13.70 -17.48 15.99
N ILE A 174 -13.27 -17.68 14.75
CA ILE A 174 -14.18 -17.64 13.60
C ILE A 174 -15.26 -18.72 13.70
N ASP A 175 -14.95 -19.93 14.16
CA ASP A 175 -15.96 -20.99 14.35
C ASP A 175 -17.08 -20.54 15.30
N ALA A 176 -16.73 -19.93 16.43
CA ALA A 176 -17.69 -19.41 17.39
C ALA A 176 -18.53 -18.25 16.81
N LEU A 177 -17.91 -17.39 15.99
CA LEU A 177 -18.61 -16.30 15.29
C LEU A 177 -19.64 -16.85 14.29
N VAL A 178 -19.27 -17.87 13.51
CA VAL A 178 -20.17 -18.54 12.56
C VAL A 178 -21.28 -19.29 13.27
N ALA A 179 -20.97 -20.02 14.35
CA ALA A 179 -21.99 -20.67 15.19
C ALA A 179 -22.98 -19.65 15.81
N GLY A 180 -22.53 -18.41 16.04
CA GLY A 180 -23.36 -17.30 16.49
C GLY A 180 -24.22 -16.64 15.40
N GLY A 181 -24.25 -17.20 14.18
CA GLY A 181 -25.09 -16.71 13.08
C GLY A 181 -24.44 -15.66 12.19
N TYR A 182 -23.11 -15.54 12.21
CA TYR A 182 -22.41 -14.66 11.28
C TYR A 182 -22.67 -15.08 9.82
N ALA A 183 -23.04 -14.12 9.00
CA ALA A 183 -23.27 -14.29 7.58
C ALA A 183 -22.61 -13.15 6.81
N CYS A 184 -22.12 -13.47 5.61
CA CYS A 184 -21.63 -12.50 4.64
C CYS A 184 -21.93 -13.01 3.22
N ASP A 185 -21.91 -12.12 2.24
CA ASP A 185 -21.88 -12.52 0.83
C ASP A 185 -20.49 -13.06 0.50
N ILE A 186 -20.29 -14.37 0.71
CA ILE A 186 -18.99 -15.02 0.50
C ILE A 186 -18.52 -14.94 -0.95
N GLY A 187 -19.43 -14.92 -1.92
CA GLY A 187 -19.08 -14.78 -3.35
C GLY A 187 -18.47 -13.41 -3.63
N ALA A 188 -19.10 -12.35 -3.13
CA ALA A 188 -18.57 -10.99 -3.25
C ALA A 188 -17.23 -10.83 -2.50
N VAL A 189 -17.12 -11.37 -1.29
CA VAL A 189 -15.86 -11.31 -0.52
C VAL A 189 -14.73 -12.03 -1.25
N LEU A 190 -14.97 -13.23 -1.81
CA LEU A 190 -13.97 -13.94 -2.62
C LEU A 190 -13.53 -13.09 -3.82
N CYS A 191 -14.48 -12.53 -4.59
CA CYS A 191 -14.14 -11.71 -5.74
C CYS A 191 -13.27 -10.50 -5.35
N GLU A 192 -13.66 -9.78 -4.30
CA GLU A 192 -12.93 -8.59 -3.84
C GLU A 192 -11.58 -8.94 -3.19
N THR A 193 -11.44 -10.10 -2.53
CA THR A 193 -10.13 -10.57 -2.06
C THR A 193 -9.21 -10.82 -3.24
N GLY A 194 -9.69 -11.41 -4.34
CA GLY A 194 -8.90 -11.56 -5.57
C GLY A 194 -8.42 -10.21 -6.10
N GLN A 195 -9.32 -9.22 -6.19
CA GLN A 195 -8.99 -7.86 -6.63
C GLN A 195 -7.98 -7.17 -5.70
N LEU A 196 -8.09 -7.38 -4.39
CA LEU A 196 -7.10 -6.90 -3.42
C LEU A 196 -5.72 -7.48 -3.73
N LEU A 197 -5.60 -8.79 -3.95
CA LEU A 197 -4.33 -9.43 -4.26
C LEU A 197 -3.74 -8.94 -5.59
N ASP A 198 -4.59 -8.66 -6.59
CA ASP A 198 -4.15 -8.08 -7.86
C ASP A 198 -3.66 -6.62 -7.69
N ALA A 199 -4.34 -5.83 -6.86
CA ALA A 199 -3.89 -4.48 -6.51
C ALA A 199 -2.54 -4.51 -5.77
N VAL A 200 -2.36 -5.44 -4.83
CA VAL A 200 -1.08 -5.65 -4.15
C VAL A 200 0.01 -6.03 -5.16
N ALA A 201 -0.27 -6.98 -6.05
CA ALA A 201 0.67 -7.38 -7.10
C ALA A 201 1.08 -6.19 -7.98
N ALA A 202 0.13 -5.35 -8.38
CA ALA A 202 0.40 -4.15 -9.18
C ALA A 202 1.31 -3.16 -8.45
N CYS A 203 1.12 -2.96 -7.15
CA CYS A 203 1.97 -2.09 -6.33
C CYS A 203 3.40 -2.63 -6.11
N LEU A 204 3.58 -3.95 -6.12
CA LEU A 204 4.89 -4.58 -5.92
C LEU A 204 5.74 -4.63 -7.20
N ARG A 205 5.15 -4.40 -8.38
CA ARG A 205 5.89 -4.39 -9.63
C ARG A 205 6.88 -3.21 -9.64
N PRO A 206 8.14 -3.43 -10.03
CA PRO A 206 9.06 -2.32 -10.24
C PRO A 206 8.48 -1.41 -11.33
N ALA A 207 8.57 -0.10 -11.11
CA ALA A 207 8.26 0.87 -12.15
C ALA A 207 9.13 0.51 -13.37
N THR A 208 8.50 0.10 -14.46
CA THR A 208 9.23 -0.08 -15.72
C THR A 208 9.82 1.28 -16.06
N PRO A 209 11.15 1.44 -16.19
CA PRO A 209 11.70 2.70 -16.63
C PRO A 209 11.06 2.99 -17.99
N GLY A 210 10.20 4.00 -18.03
CA GLY A 210 9.55 4.43 -19.25
C GLY A 210 10.63 4.68 -20.29
N ALA A 211 10.51 4.05 -21.45
CA ALA A 211 11.37 4.26 -22.58
C ALA A 211 11.45 5.77 -22.86
N ALA A 212 12.51 6.41 -22.39
CA ALA A 212 12.88 7.73 -22.81
C ALA A 212 13.06 7.63 -24.32
N THR A 213 12.11 8.17 -25.07
CA THR A 213 12.17 8.25 -26.51
C THR A 213 13.35 9.16 -26.83
N LEU A 214 14.53 8.57 -27.02
CA LEU A 214 15.67 9.22 -27.66
C LEU A 214 15.24 9.52 -29.10
N ARG A 215 14.57 10.66 -29.28
CA ARG A 215 14.48 11.28 -30.60
C ARG A 215 15.89 11.73 -30.94
N THR A 216 16.59 10.93 -31.72
CA THR A 216 17.78 11.35 -32.44
C THR A 216 17.34 12.42 -33.44
N SER A 217 17.60 13.68 -33.10
CA SER A 217 17.57 14.77 -34.07
C SER A 217 18.78 14.60 -35.00
N SER A 218 18.58 13.98 -36.15
CA SER A 218 19.49 14.08 -37.27
C SER A 218 19.36 15.47 -37.89
N SER A 219 20.36 16.32 -37.65
CA SER A 219 20.59 17.51 -38.47
C SER A 219 21.20 17.09 -39.82
N PRO A 220 20.73 17.63 -40.96
CA PRO A 220 21.43 17.47 -42.23
C PRO A 220 22.58 18.47 -42.32
N SER A 221 23.79 17.99 -42.61
CA SER A 221 24.90 18.85 -43.05
C SER A 221 24.70 19.28 -44.50
N ALA A 222 25.12 20.52 -44.76
CA ALA A 222 25.20 21.18 -46.06
C ALA A 222 26.14 20.49 -47.05
#